data_AF-A0A358PYT2-F1
#
_entry.id   AF-A0A358PYT2-F1
#
_cell.length_a   1.000
_cell.length_b   1.000
_cell.length_c   1.000
_cell.angle_alpha   90.00
_cell.angle_beta   90.00
_cell.angle_gamma   90.00
#
_symmetry.space_group_name_H-M   'P 1'
#
loop_
_entity.id
_entity.type
_entity.pdbx_description
1 polymer ?
#
loop_
_entity_poly.entity_id
_entity_poly.type
_entity_poly.pdbx_seq_one_letter_code
_entity_poly.pdbx_strand_id
1 'polypeptide(L)' 'MHIGHNEDDIDHESLAMRHLGEGIAKEAAGKLHEAFNEYMVANVLDPQLEVAQIKLKELKQKLVSDR' A
#
# COMPACT_ATOMS: atom_id res chain seq x y z
N MET A 1 10.95 10.94 32.01
CA MET A 1 9.64 10.26 31.92
C MET A 1 8.88 10.94 30.79
N HIS A 2 8.99 10.41 29.56
CA HIS A 2 8.33 10.97 28.38
C HIS A 2 7.04 10.17 28.21
N ILE A 3 5.93 10.69 28.75
CA ILE A 3 4.60 10.11 28.59
C ILE A 3 3.81 11.15 27.81
N GLY A 4 3.36 10.76 26.61
CA GLY A 4 2.59 11.61 25.71
C GLY A 4 2.75 11.23 24.24
N HIS A 5 2.91 9.93 23.93
CA HIS A 5 2.54 9.46 22.60
C HIS A 5 1.03 9.25 22.65
N ASN A 6 0.28 10.26 22.23
CA ASN A 6 -1.14 10.11 21.98
C ASN A 6 -1.26 9.16 20.78
N GLU A 7 -1.64 7.91 21.04
CA GLU A 7 -1.85 6.85 20.04
C GLU A 7 -3.06 7.10 19.12
N ASP A 8 -3.61 8.32 19.13
CA ASP A 8 -4.89 8.68 18.49
C ASP A 8 -4.74 9.42 17.15
N ASP A 9 -3.54 9.91 16.81
CA ASP A 9 -3.22 10.38 15.45
C ASP A 9 -2.61 9.21 14.70
N ILE A 10 -3.47 8.32 14.17
CA ILE A 10 -3.05 7.37 13.15
C ILE A 10 -2.60 8.21 11.96
N ASP A 11 -1.31 8.55 11.92
CA ASP A 11 -0.70 9.28 10.83
C ASP A 11 -1.15 8.61 9.53
N HIS A 12 -1.85 9.34 8.67
CA HIS A 12 -2.30 8.80 7.38
C HIS A 12 -1.13 8.21 6.58
N GLU A 13 0.08 8.75 6.80
CA GLU A 13 1.35 8.22 6.29
C GLU A 13 1.67 6.82 6.83
N SER A 14 1.50 6.60 8.13
CA SER A 14 1.68 5.28 8.78
C SER A 14 0.68 4.25 8.27
N LEU A 15 -0.58 4.66 8.06
CA LEU A 15 -1.61 3.80 7.49
C LEU A 15 -1.34 3.48 6.01
N ALA A 16 -0.90 4.46 5.21
CA ALA A 16 -0.49 4.26 3.83
C ALA A 16 0.68 3.27 3.71
N MET A 17 1.70 3.41 4.56
CA MET A 17 2.82 2.48 4.62
C MET A 17 2.39 1.07 5.03
N ARG A 18 1.41 0.92 5.92
CA ARG A 18 0.87 -0.38 6.30
C ARG A 18 0.21 -1.08 5.12
N HIS A 19 -0.67 -0.38 4.40
CA HIS A 19 -1.32 -0.92 3.20
C HIS A 19 -0.29 -1.21 2.08
N LEU A 20 0.75 -0.38 1.94
CA LEU A 20 1.85 -0.67 1.03
C LEU A 20 2.55 -1.98 1.40
N GLY A 21 2.87 -2.19 2.68
CA GLY A 21 3.51 -3.43 3.16
C GLY A 21 2.63 -4.67 2.95
N GLU A 22 1.33 -4.56 3.24
CA GLU A 22 0.36 -5.64 2.98
C GLU A 22 0.25 -5.98 1.48
N GLY A 23 0.28 -4.96 0.61
CA GLY A 23 0.33 -5.13 -0.84
C GLY A 23 1.56 -5.90 -1.31
N ILE A 24 2.74 -5.57 -0.77
CA ILE A 24 4.01 -6.28 -1.09
C ILE A 24 3.92 -7.75 -0.68
N ALA A 25 3.41 -8.04 0.52
CA ALA A 25 3.26 -9.41 1.00
C ALA A 25 2.29 -10.22 0.12
N LYS A 26 1.17 -9.62 -0.29
CA LYS A 26 0.19 -10.25 -1.18
C LYS A 26 0.74 -10.44 -2.60
N GLU A 27 1.52 -9.49 -3.11
CA GLU A 27 2.18 -9.60 -4.41
C GLU A 27 3.16 -10.78 -4.41
N ALA A 28 3.98 -10.90 -3.37
CA ALA A 28 4.91 -12.02 -3.20
C ALA A 28 4.19 -13.38 -3.09
N ALA A 29 2.98 -13.39 -2.53
CA ALA A 29 2.12 -14.57 -2.45
C ALA A 29 1.39 -14.90 -3.78
N GLY A 30 1.62 -14.14 -4.86
CA GLY A 30 0.95 -14.31 -6.15
C GLY A 30 -0.50 -13.81 -6.18
N LYS A 31 -0.97 -13.18 -5.10
CA LYS A 31 -2.33 -12.65 -4.96
C LYS A 31 -2.43 -11.26 -5.58
N LEU A 32 -2.20 -11.18 -6.89
CA LEU A 32 -2.03 -9.90 -7.61
C LEU A 32 -3.25 -8.97 -7.48
N HIS A 33 -4.48 -9.51 -7.49
CA HIS A 33 -5.68 -8.69 -7.31
C HIS A 33 -5.80 -8.11 -5.90
N GLU A 34 -5.51 -8.90 -4.86
CA GLU A 34 -5.54 -8.42 -3.47
C GLU A 34 -4.43 -7.39 -3.23
N ALA A 35 -3.24 -7.63 -3.79
CA ALA A 35 -2.12 -6.69 -3.72
C ALA A 35 -2.45 -5.36 -4.40
N PHE A 36 -3.12 -5.40 -5.55
CA PHE A 36 -3.55 -4.20 -6.26
C PHE A 36 -4.50 -3.35 -5.41
N ASN A 37 -5.46 -3.98 -4.72
CA ASN A 37 -6.36 -3.27 -3.81
C ASN A 37 -5.61 -2.59 -2.66
N GLU A 38 -4.64 -3.26 -2.04
CA GLU A 38 -3.86 -2.65 -0.96
C GLU A 38 -3.05 -1.45 -1.43
N TYR A 39 -2.38 -1.56 -2.59
CA TYR A 39 -1.65 -0.42 -3.15
C TYR A 39 -2.58 0.73 -3.55
N MET A 40 -3.82 0.44 -3.96
CA MET A 40 -4.82 1.48 -4.21
C MET A 40 -5.17 2.23 -2.92
N VAL A 41 -5.40 1.51 -1.83
CA VAL A 41 -5.68 2.13 -0.52
C VAL A 41 -4.49 2.97 -0.06
N ALA A 42 -3.27 2.44 -0.18
CA ALA A 42 -2.04 3.18 0.15
C ALA A 42 -1.94 4.50 -0.65
N ASN A 43 -2.24 4.47 -1.95
CA ASN A 43 -2.23 5.65 -2.81
C ASN A 43 -3.38 6.64 -2.51
N VAL A 44 -4.51 6.18 -1.98
CA VAL A 44 -5.61 7.07 -1.55
C VAL A 44 -5.25 7.76 -0.24
N LEU A 45 -4.60 7.04 0.67
CA LEU A 45 -4.19 7.55 1.97
C LEU A 45 -3.02 8.53 1.86
N ASP A 46 -2.05 8.23 0.99
CA ASP A 46 -0.97 9.13 0.64
C ASP A 46 -0.77 9.17 -0.89
N PRO A 47 -1.39 10.15 -1.57
CA PRO A 47 -1.19 10.35 -3.00
C PRO A 47 0.23 10.75 -3.39
N GLN A 48 1.09 11.16 -2.45
CA GLN A 48 2.50 11.48 -2.70
C GLN A 48 3.41 10.26 -2.54
N LEU A 49 2.87 9.11 -2.12
CA LEU A 49 3.61 7.86 -1.97
C LEU A 49 3.93 7.26 -3.34
N GLU A 50 5.02 7.74 -3.95
CA GLU A 50 5.45 7.37 -5.30
C GLU A 50 5.62 5.85 -5.48
N VAL A 51 6.07 5.15 -4.43
CA VAL A 51 6.24 3.70 -4.47
C VAL A 51 4.90 2.96 -4.66
N ALA A 52 3.79 3.45 -4.09
CA ALA A 52 2.47 2.86 -4.29
C ALA A 52 2.00 3.03 -5.74
N GLN A 53 2.26 4.19 -6.35
CA GLN A 53 1.95 4.46 -7.76
C GLN A 53 2.74 3.56 -8.71
N ILE A 54 4.04 3.40 -8.47
CA ILE A 54 4.90 2.51 -9.25
C ILE A 54 4.37 1.07 -9.16
N LYS A 55 4.07 0.60 -7.95
CA LYS A 55 3.51 -0.73 -7.72
C LYS A 55 2.18 -0.97 -8.43
N LEU A 56 1.27 0.01 -8.40
CA LEU A 56 0.01 -0.08 -9.15
C LEU A 56 0.23 -0.21 -10.66
N LYS A 57 1.18 0.54 -11.22
CA LYS A 57 1.51 0.48 -12.65
C LYS A 57 2.09 -0.89 -13.03
N GLU A 58 3.02 -1.41 -12.22
CA GLU A 58 3.61 -2.75 -12.41
C GLU A 58 2.54 -3.85 -12.35
N LEU A 59 1.70 -3.84 -11.31
CA LEU A 59 0.64 -4.85 -11.16
C LEU A 59 -0.38 -4.76 -12.28
N LYS A 60 -0.75 -3.56 -12.73
CA LYS A 60 -1.69 -3.39 -13.84
C LYS A 60 -1.16 -4.05 -15.12
N GLN A 61 0.14 -3.95 -15.38
CA GLN A 61 0.76 -4.63 -16.52
C GLN A 61 0.74 -6.15 -16.36
N LYS A 62 1.07 -6.67 -15.16
CA LYS A 62 1.02 -8.11 -14.86
C LYS A 62 -0.40 -8.67 -15.03
N LEU A 63 -1.41 -7.99 -14.49
CA LEU A 63 -2.82 -8.39 -14.57
C LEU A 63 -3.37 -8.38 -16.01
N VAL A 64 -2.90 -7.47 -16.86
CA VAL A 64 -3.26 -7.44 -18.29
C VAL A 64 -2.53 -8.53 -19.08
N SER A 65 -1.31 -8.86 -18.67
CA SER A 65 -0.51 -9.93 -19.31
C SER A 65 -0.95 -11.34 -18.91
N ASP A 66 -1.70 -11.50 -17.81
CA ASP A 66 -2.24 -12.79 -17.33
C ASP A 66 -3.64 -13.11 -17.94
N ARG A 67 -4.07 -12.34 -18.95
CA ARG A 67 -5.30 -12.57 -19.74
C ARG A 67 -4.98 -13.18 -21.09
#